data_AF-A0ABD0QAY8-F1
#
_entry.id   AF-A0ABD0QAY8-F1
#
_cell.length_a   1.000
_cell.length_b   1.000
_cell.length_c   1.000
_cell.angle_alpha   90.00
_cell.angle_beta   90.00
_cell.angle_gamma   90.00
#
_symmetry.space_group_name_H-M   'P 1'
#
loop_
_entity.id
_entity.type
_entity.pdbx_description
1 polymer ?
#
loop_
_entity_poly.entity_id
_entity_poly.type
_entity_poly.pdbx_seq_one_letter_code
_entity_poly.pdbx_strand_id
1 'polypeptide(L)' 'GFEGLEETLRSDAENLSHFFIQSVRIHSGLWVAYEYARFKGRQTLLKPGGYPVWVEHSGWDTIGSLKPLKQ' A
#
# COMPACT_ATOMS: atom_id res chain seq x y z
N GLY A 1 -4.90 -14.34 5.24
CA GLY A 1 -4.55 -12.95 4.89
C GLY A 1 -5.39 -12.53 3.69
N PHE A 2 -5.75 -11.26 3.58
CA PHE A 2 -6.82 -10.73 2.71
C PHE A 2 -8.24 -11.03 3.20
N GLU A 3 -8.53 -10.68 4.45
CA GLU A 3 -9.85 -10.78 5.06
C GLU A 3 -10.21 -9.44 5.72
N GLY A 4 -11.49 -9.21 6.03
CA GLY A 4 -11.97 -7.98 6.65
C GLY A 4 -12.38 -6.91 5.64
N LEU A 5 -12.27 -5.64 6.03
CA LEU A 5 -12.61 -4.51 5.17
C LEU A 5 -11.62 -4.42 4.00
N GLU A 6 -12.16 -4.42 2.78
CA GLU A 6 -11.38 -4.26 1.55
C GLU A 6 -11.71 -2.91 0.91
N GLU A 7 -10.67 -2.18 0.50
CA GLU A 7 -10.79 -0.98 -0.32
C GLU A 7 -9.94 -1.13 -1.59
N THR A 8 -10.58 -0.98 -2.75
CA THR A 8 -9.90 -1.05 -4.06
C THR A 8 -9.54 0.34 -4.54
N LEU A 9 -8.24 0.59 -4.75
CA LEU A 9 -7.72 1.84 -5.29
C LEU A 9 -7.34 1.67 -6.77
N ARG A 10 -7.64 2.69 -7.58
CA ARG A 10 -7.29 2.75 -9.01
C ARG A 10 -6.38 3.93 -9.36
N SER A 11 -6.28 4.89 -8.45
CA SER A 11 -5.44 6.09 -8.54
C SER A 11 -4.61 6.22 -7.27
N ASP A 12 -3.82 7.29 -7.20
CA ASP A 12 -3.15 7.64 -5.97
C ASP A 12 -4.12 7.90 -4.81
N ALA A 13 -3.64 7.59 -3.60
CA ALA A 13 -4.31 7.85 -2.34
C ALA A 13 -3.33 8.57 -1.42
N GLU A 14 -3.60 9.84 -1.15
CA GLU A 14 -2.71 10.70 -0.35
C GLU A 14 -2.80 10.45 1.16
N ASN A 15 -3.90 9.86 1.64
CA ASN A 15 -4.08 9.60 3.05
C ASN A 15 -4.82 8.29 3.30
N LEU A 16 -4.10 7.34 3.87
CA LEU A 16 -4.62 6.05 4.32
C LEU A 16 -4.42 5.87 5.82
N SER A 17 -4.07 6.92 6.57
CA SER A 17 -3.75 6.82 8.00
C SER A 17 -4.95 6.43 8.87
N HIS A 18 -6.16 6.48 8.33
CA HIS A 18 -7.37 5.99 9.02
C HIS A 18 -7.54 4.47 8.89
N PHE A 19 -6.78 3.82 8.01
CA PHE A 19 -6.84 2.38 7.79
C PHE A 19 -5.66 1.69 8.46
N PHE A 20 -5.95 0.62 9.20
CA PHE A 20 -4.94 -0.30 9.67
C PHE A 20 -4.73 -1.41 8.64
N ILE A 21 -3.86 -1.14 7.67
CA ILE A 21 -3.65 -2.01 6.50
C ILE A 21 -2.76 -3.20 6.90
N GLN A 22 -3.34 -4.39 6.93
CA GLN A 22 -2.63 -5.63 7.27
C GLN A 22 -2.16 -6.42 6.05
N SER A 23 -2.78 -6.21 4.88
CA SER A 23 -2.46 -6.93 3.65
C SER A 23 -2.74 -6.07 2.42
N VAL A 24 -1.99 -6.28 1.35
CA VAL A 24 -2.09 -5.51 0.10
C VAL A 24 -2.09 -6.45 -1.10
N ARG A 25 -2.98 -6.24 -2.07
CA ARG A 25 -2.98 -6.97 -3.34
C ARG A 25 -2.83 -5.98 -4.49
N ILE A 26 -1.81 -6.18 -5.33
CA ILE A 26 -1.60 -5.39 -6.54
C ILE A 26 -2.09 -6.20 -7.73
N HIS A 27 -3.19 -5.75 -8.33
CA HIS A 27 -3.78 -6.41 -9.49
C HIS A 27 -3.01 -6.10 -10.79
N SER A 28 -2.57 -4.86 -10.97
CA SER A 28 -1.86 -4.43 -12.18
C SER A 28 -0.99 -3.21 -11.94
N GLY A 29 0.01 -3.03 -12.81
CA GLY A 29 0.97 -1.93 -12.73
C GLY A 29 1.96 -2.05 -11.58
N LEU A 30 2.82 -1.04 -11.47
CA LEU A 30 3.72 -0.86 -10.33
C LEU A 30 3.16 0.23 -9.42
N TRP A 31 3.29 0.04 -8.11
CA TRP A 31 2.86 1.01 -7.11
C TRP A 31 3.99 1.31 -6.14
N VAL A 32 4.04 2.53 -5.62
CA VAL A 32 4.91 2.89 -4.51
C VAL A 32 4.04 3.09 -3.27
N ALA A 33 4.37 2.36 -2.22
CA ALA A 33 3.82 2.58 -0.89
C ALA A 33 4.73 3.52 -0.10
N TYR A 34 4.12 4.42 0.64
CA TYR A 34 4.79 5.39 1.50
C TYR A 34 4.32 5.19 2.94
N GLU A 35 5.26 5.22 3.87
CA GLU A 35 4.97 5.01 5.29
C GLU A 35 4.04 6.10 5.85
N TYR A 36 4.17 7.34 5.37
CA TYR A 36 3.36 8.46 5.82
C TYR A 36 2.45 9.02 4.71
N ALA A 37 1.46 9.79 5.14
CA ALA A 37 0.55 10.49 4.23
C ALA A 37 1.28 11.48 3.34
N ARG A 38 0.65 11.82 2.21
CA ARG A 38 1.12 12.78 1.20
C ARG A 38 2.50 12.42 0.63
N PHE A 39 2.71 11.12 0.40
CA PHE A 39 3.89 10.55 -0.27
C PHE A 39 5.21 10.83 0.47
N LYS A 40 5.21 10.66 1.80
CA LYS A 40 6.37 10.94 2.67
C LYS A 40 6.85 9.69 3.41
N GLY A 41 8.08 9.78 3.93
CA GLY A 41 8.69 8.73 4.73
C GLY A 41 9.39 7.67 3.88
N ARG A 42 9.57 6.48 4.46
CA ARG A 42 10.15 5.32 3.76
C ARG A 42 9.26 4.93 2.57
N GLN A 43 9.89 4.37 1.54
CA GLN A 43 9.25 4.00 0.28
C GLN A 43 9.55 2.54 -0.07
N THR A 44 8.56 1.82 -0.57
CA THR A 44 8.78 0.48 -1.13
C THR A 44 7.99 0.30 -2.43
N LEU A 45 8.60 -0.39 -3.39
CA LEU A 45 8.01 -0.68 -4.69
C LEU A 45 7.20 -1.98 -4.59
N LEU A 46 5.92 -1.91 -4.94
CA LEU A 46 5.01 -3.04 -5.00
C LEU A 46 4.79 -3.44 -6.46
N LYS A 47 4.98 -4.73 -6.73
CA LYS A 47 4.76 -5.37 -8.04
C LYS A 47 3.42 -6.12 -8.02
N PRO A 48 2.85 -6.47 -9.20
CA PRO A 48 1.68 -7.33 -9.25
C PRO A 48 1.87 -8.60 -8.42
N GLY A 49 0.91 -8.90 -7.54
CA GLY A 49 1.03 -9.97 -6.56
C GLY A 49 0.28 -9.66 -5.26
N GLY A 50 0.44 -10.57 -4.30
CA GLY A 50 -0.17 -10.46 -2.97
C GLY A 50 0.89 -10.30 -1.88
N TYR A 51 0.61 -9.39 -0.96
CA TYR A 51 1.36 -9.13 0.27
C TYR A 51 0.43 -9.41 1.46
N PRO A 52 0.30 -10.69 1.89
CA PRO A 52 -0.72 -11.11 2.85
C PRO A 52 -0.47 -10.64 4.29
N VAL A 53 0.76 -10.25 4.61
CA VAL A 53 1.17 -9.68 5.91
C VAL A 53 2.08 -8.48 5.63
N TRP A 54 1.54 -7.26 5.76
CA TRP A 54 2.24 -6.04 5.39
C TRP A 54 3.52 -5.82 6.20
N VAL A 55 3.46 -6.00 7.51
CA VAL A 55 4.59 -5.75 8.42
C VAL A 55 5.78 -6.66 8.14
N GLU A 56 5.55 -7.91 7.71
CA GLU A 56 6.64 -8.82 7.32
C GLU A 56 7.29 -8.38 6.00
N HIS A 57 6.52 -7.80 5.08
CA HIS A 57 7.03 -7.31 3.80
C HIS A 57 7.81 -5.99 3.94
N SER A 58 7.29 -5.05 4.73
CA SER A 58 7.79 -3.67 4.78
C SER A 58 8.59 -3.34 6.05
N GLY A 59 8.33 -4.03 7.16
CA GLY A 59 8.75 -3.63 8.50
C GLY A 59 8.04 -2.39 9.03
N TRP A 60 6.86 -2.05 8.49
CA TRP A 60 6.07 -0.86 8.86
C TRP A 60 4.72 -1.30 9.42
N ASP A 61 4.23 -0.57 10.41
CA ASP A 61 2.91 -0.83 10.99
C ASP A 61 1.77 -0.30 10.12
N THR A 62 2.04 0.65 9.22
CA THR A 62 1.03 1.32 8.41
C THR A 62 1.49 1.59 6.97
N ILE A 63 0.52 1.93 6.12
CA ILE A 63 0.74 2.59 4.85
C ILE A 63 0.02 3.93 4.94
N GLY A 64 0.75 5.04 4.81
CA GLY A 64 0.17 6.37 4.89
C GLY A 64 -0.32 6.89 3.54
N SER A 65 0.31 6.48 2.43
CA SER A 65 -0.16 6.82 1.08
C SER A 65 0.33 5.83 0.02
N LEU A 66 -0.38 5.77 -1.11
CA LEU A 66 -0.07 4.90 -2.24
C LEU A 66 -0.10 5.67 -3.55
N LYS A 67 0.83 5.38 -4.45
CA LYS A 67 0.89 6.02 -5.78
C LYS A 67 1.19 5.00 -6.88
N PRO A 68 0.37 4.88 -7.93
CA PRO A 68 0.75 4.10 -9.10
C PRO A 68 1.90 4.81 -9.84
N LEU A 69 2.88 4.05 -10.31
CA LEU A 69 3.89 4.56 -11.24
C LEU A 69 3.25 4.64 -12.63
N LYS A 70 3.18 5.85 -13.17
CA LYS A 70 2.83 6.05 -14.59
C LYS A 70 4.03 5.58 -15.42
N GLN A 71 3.79 4.61 -16.30
CA GLN A 71 4.73 4.23 -17.35
C GLN A 71 4.67 5.22 -18.50
#